data_AF-D6TM58-F1
#
_entry.id   AF-D6TM58-F1
#
_cell.length_a   1.000
_cell.length_b   1.000
_cell.length_c   1.000
_cell.angle_alpha   90.00
_cell.angle_beta   90.00
_cell.angle_gamma   90.00
#
_symmetry.space_group_name_H-M   'P 1'
#
loop_
_entity.id
_entity.type
_entity.pdbx_description
1 polymer ?
#
loop_
_entity_poly.entity_id
_entity_poly.type
_entity_poly.pdbx_seq_one_letter_code
_entity_poly.pdbx_strand_id
1 'polypeptide(L)'
;MSVSQHDWSLHRKGQIDQERHKEKIRDAIKKNLGEIVSEENIILSDGKKVVRVPVRSLDEYRFRFDPGRQTHSGQGNGKSKVGDVVAQEPRPGKGKKGDAGKDAGYDYYEAEVSMEELAALIFEDLSLPNLEEKHQQEMETEAVRFTDVRKKGPMPNLDKKRTIMENIKRNASKGEARFKDIKSEDLRFKVWEPTIKFQSNAVVLAMMDVSGSMGEFEKYIARSFYFWMVRFLRTRYNNVHIVFISHHTEAKEVTEEEFFHKGESGGTQVSSAYELALQIIQERYNPNDWNIYPFHFSDGDNLPWDNDRCVQLVNKLMEQCNIFGYGEIREGHYRSPSTLMSAYGKINDKKFTAVTISDKKEVYPALRKFFAQREPVPSR
;
A
#
# COMPACT_ATOMS: atom_id res chain seq x y z
N MET A 1 9.52 -6.11 -57.22
CA MET A 1 8.75 -6.50 -56.01
C MET A 1 8.84 -5.35 -55.03
N SER A 2 7.75 -4.60 -54.82
CA SER A 2 7.71 -3.58 -53.77
C SER A 2 7.55 -4.28 -52.43
N VAL A 3 8.53 -4.11 -51.54
CA VAL A 3 8.45 -4.57 -50.16
C VAL A 3 7.58 -3.55 -49.43
N SER A 4 6.32 -3.86 -49.13
CA SER A 4 5.51 -2.99 -48.28
C SER A 4 5.93 -3.17 -46.82
N GLN A 5 6.62 -2.17 -46.29
CA GLN A 5 6.81 -2.05 -44.84
C GLN A 5 5.47 -1.67 -44.21
N HIS A 6 4.75 -2.65 -43.69
CA HIS A 6 3.64 -2.39 -42.81
C HIS A 6 4.20 -1.95 -41.45
N ASP A 7 3.84 -0.74 -41.01
CA ASP A 7 4.20 -0.24 -39.69
C ASP A 7 3.31 -0.91 -38.62
N TRP A 8 3.84 -1.99 -38.05
CA TRP A 8 3.17 -2.76 -37.00
C TRP A 8 3.06 -2.02 -35.67
N SER A 9 3.61 -0.79 -35.53
CA SER A 9 3.47 0.02 -34.33
C SER A 9 2.02 0.47 -34.09
N LEU A 10 1.24 0.65 -35.17
CA LEU A 10 -0.16 1.12 -35.10
C LEU A 10 -1.12 0.08 -34.49
N HIS A 11 -0.84 -1.22 -34.61
CA HIS A 11 -1.71 -2.28 -34.08
C HIS A 11 -1.66 -2.43 -32.55
N ARG A 12 -0.57 -1.96 -31.91
CA ARG A 12 -0.44 -1.97 -30.44
C ARG A 12 -0.91 -0.68 -29.77
N LYS A 13 -1.38 0.30 -30.55
CA LYS A 13 -1.74 1.62 -30.02
C LYS A 13 -2.83 1.54 -28.95
N GLY A 14 -3.85 0.70 -29.15
CA GLY A 14 -4.90 0.48 -28.15
C GLY A 14 -4.38 -0.12 -26.83
N GLN A 15 -3.45 -1.09 -26.90
CA GLN A 15 -2.84 -1.67 -25.70
C GLN A 15 -1.95 -0.66 -24.98
N ILE A 16 -1.15 0.10 -25.72
CA ILE A 16 -0.29 1.16 -25.18
C ILE A 16 -1.15 2.27 -24.54
N ASP A 17 -2.28 2.64 -25.14
CA ASP A 17 -3.22 3.61 -24.58
C ASP A 17 -3.89 3.09 -23.31
N GLN A 18 -4.27 1.81 -23.27
CA GLN A 18 -4.77 1.17 -22.05
C GLN A 18 -3.70 1.14 -20.95
N GLU A 19 -2.44 0.84 -21.28
CA GLU A 19 -1.33 0.86 -20.32
C GLU A 19 -1.10 2.28 -19.77
N ARG A 20 -1.07 3.29 -20.64
CA ARG A 20 -0.99 4.70 -20.22
C ARG A 20 -2.18 5.15 -19.37
N HIS A 21 -3.38 4.68 -19.70
CA HIS A 21 -4.58 4.97 -18.92
C HIS A 21 -4.48 4.35 -17.52
N LYS A 22 -4.07 3.08 -17.43
CA LYS A 22 -3.82 2.40 -16.16
C LYS A 22 -2.73 3.09 -15.34
N GLU A 23 -1.64 3.55 -15.97
CA GLU A 23 -0.61 4.34 -15.29
C GLU A 23 -1.16 5.65 -14.72
N LYS A 24 -1.98 6.38 -15.48
CA LYS A 24 -2.60 7.63 -15.00
C LYS A 24 -3.61 7.40 -13.88
N ILE A 25 -4.40 6.33 -13.96
CA ILE A 25 -5.27 5.91 -12.85
C ILE A 25 -4.42 5.60 -11.62
N ARG A 26 -3.35 4.81 -11.76
CA ARG A 26 -2.43 4.50 -10.65
C ARG A 26 -1.82 5.77 -10.06
N ASP A 27 -1.38 6.71 -10.87
CA ASP A 27 -0.83 7.99 -10.41
C ASP A 27 -1.87 8.87 -9.72
N ALA A 28 -3.09 8.91 -10.23
CA ALA A 28 -4.21 9.64 -9.61
C ALA A 28 -4.58 9.03 -8.25
N ILE A 29 -4.67 7.69 -8.19
CA ILE A 29 -4.86 6.95 -6.94
C ILE A 29 -3.71 7.28 -6.00
N LYS A 30 -2.44 7.10 -6.39
CA LYS A 30 -1.27 7.36 -5.54
C LYS A 30 -1.25 8.77 -4.95
N LYS A 31 -1.72 9.78 -5.71
CA LYS A 31 -1.84 11.17 -5.23
C LYS A 31 -2.98 11.37 -4.23
N ASN A 32 -4.08 10.64 -4.39
CA ASN A 32 -5.28 10.78 -3.55
C ASN A 32 -5.43 9.62 -2.53
N LEU A 33 -4.44 8.74 -2.41
CA LEU A 33 -4.49 7.55 -1.54
C LEU A 33 -4.82 7.93 -0.09
N GLY A 34 -4.22 9.01 0.42
CA GLY A 34 -4.48 9.48 1.78
C GLY A 34 -5.95 9.85 2.02
N GLU A 35 -6.62 10.45 1.03
CA GLU A 35 -8.03 10.80 1.12
C GLU A 35 -8.91 9.54 1.02
N ILE A 36 -8.63 8.68 0.04
CA ILE A 36 -9.42 7.47 -0.22
C ILE A 36 -9.36 6.49 0.96
N VAL A 37 -8.17 6.23 1.51
CA VAL A 37 -7.95 5.35 2.67
C VAL A 37 -8.74 5.81 3.90
N SER A 38 -9.03 7.12 3.95
CA SER A 38 -9.69 7.81 5.05
C SER A 38 -11.18 8.07 4.84
N GLU A 39 -11.79 7.38 3.87
CA GLU A 39 -13.24 7.42 3.69
C GLU A 39 -13.96 6.37 4.56
N GLU A 40 -14.93 6.81 5.36
CA GLU A 40 -15.75 5.98 6.26
C GLU A 40 -16.48 4.84 5.56
N ASN A 41 -16.88 5.07 4.30
CA ASN A 41 -17.60 4.10 3.50
C ASN A 41 -16.83 2.80 3.24
N ILE A 42 -15.49 2.85 3.32
CA ILE A 42 -14.63 1.69 3.04
C ILE A 42 -14.59 0.77 4.26
N ILE A 43 -14.44 1.31 5.47
CA ILE A 43 -14.24 0.57 6.72
C ILE A 43 -15.47 -0.24 7.11
N LEU A 44 -16.67 0.32 6.91
CA LEU A 44 -17.95 -0.30 7.25
C LEU A 44 -18.49 -1.22 6.15
N SER A 45 -17.73 -1.44 5.07
CA SER A 45 -18.21 -2.19 3.92
C SER A 45 -17.51 -3.54 3.76
N ASP A 46 -18.31 -4.54 3.41
CA ASP A 46 -17.92 -5.94 3.28
C ASP A 46 -17.11 -6.23 1.98
N GLY A 47 -16.21 -5.31 1.60
CA GLY A 47 -15.31 -5.44 0.44
C GLY A 47 -15.95 -5.33 -0.96
N LYS A 48 -17.28 -5.20 -1.05
CA LYS A 48 -18.03 -5.19 -2.34
C LYS A 48 -18.30 -3.82 -2.95
N LYS A 49 -17.91 -2.72 -2.28
CA LYS A 49 -18.14 -1.37 -2.80
C LYS A 49 -17.03 -0.96 -3.76
N VAL A 50 -17.45 -0.25 -4.81
CA VAL A 50 -16.59 0.33 -5.82
C VAL A 50 -16.29 1.77 -5.41
N VAL A 51 -14.99 2.13 -5.36
CA VAL A 51 -14.54 3.49 -5.01
C VAL A 51 -14.47 4.32 -6.29
N ARG A 52 -15.02 5.54 -6.26
CA ARG A 52 -15.00 6.46 -7.39
C ARG A 52 -13.84 7.43 -7.25
N VAL A 53 -12.84 7.30 -8.11
CA VAL A 53 -11.67 8.17 -8.10
C VAL A 53 -11.79 9.20 -9.22
N PRO A 54 -11.74 10.52 -8.93
CA PRO A 54 -11.76 11.53 -9.97
C PRO A 54 -10.42 11.48 -10.73
N VAL A 55 -10.47 11.08 -11.99
CA VAL A 55 -9.32 11.12 -12.90
C VAL A 55 -9.45 12.36 -13.75
N ARG A 56 -8.35 13.12 -13.88
CA ARG A 56 -8.29 14.23 -14.82
C ARG A 56 -8.52 13.70 -16.23
N SER A 57 -9.57 14.20 -16.90
CA SER A 57 -9.73 14.00 -18.34
C SER A 57 -8.45 14.45 -19.05
N LEU A 58 -7.99 13.62 -19.98
CA LEU A 58 -7.09 14.10 -21.01
C LEU A 58 -7.97 14.65 -22.11
N ASP A 59 -8.13 15.96 -22.12
CA ASP A 59 -8.72 16.58 -23.28
C ASP A 59 -7.73 16.40 -24.43
N GLU A 60 -8.21 15.77 -25.50
CA GLU A 60 -7.48 15.79 -26.75
C GLU A 60 -7.26 17.25 -27.14
N TYR A 61 -6.06 17.56 -27.64
CA TYR A 61 -5.79 18.90 -28.16
C TYR A 61 -6.75 19.19 -29.31
N ARG A 62 -7.69 20.10 -29.08
CA ARG A 62 -8.60 20.59 -30.12
C ARG A 62 -8.05 21.89 -30.66
N PHE A 63 -7.93 21.97 -31.97
CA PHE A 63 -7.68 23.23 -32.64
C PHE A 63 -8.87 24.15 -32.35
N ARG A 64 -8.61 25.24 -31.63
CA ARG A 64 -9.56 26.33 -31.44
C ARG A 64 -9.17 27.47 -32.37
N PHE A 65 -10.19 28.14 -32.91
CA PHE A 65 -9.98 29.35 -33.68
C PHE A 65 -9.61 30.48 -32.73
N ASP A 66 -8.52 31.21 -33.03
CA ASP A 66 -8.13 32.40 -32.27
C ASP A 66 -9.20 33.49 -32.47
N PRO A 67 -9.90 33.94 -31.40
CA PRO A 67 -10.87 35.02 -31.51
C PRO A 67 -10.20 36.37 -31.81
N GLY A 68 -8.90 36.52 -31.56
CA GLY A 68 -8.09 37.60 -32.09
C GLY A 68 -7.88 37.40 -33.59
N ARG A 69 -8.19 38.40 -34.41
CA ARG A 69 -8.03 38.36 -35.87
C ARG A 69 -6.56 38.30 -36.34
N GLN A 70 -5.70 37.50 -35.72
CA GLN A 70 -4.34 37.28 -36.18
C GLN A 70 -4.33 36.18 -37.25
N THR A 71 -3.63 36.44 -38.36
CA THR A 71 -3.59 35.58 -39.56
C THR A 71 -2.55 34.45 -39.45
N HIS A 72 -2.02 34.17 -38.26
CA HIS A 72 -0.95 33.21 -38.06
C HIS A 72 -1.47 31.96 -37.35
N SER A 73 -1.18 30.77 -37.88
CA SER A 73 -1.33 29.52 -37.14
C SER A 73 -0.21 29.41 -36.12
N GLY A 74 -0.49 28.86 -34.92
CA GLY A 74 0.52 28.60 -33.89
C GLY A 74 1.50 27.50 -34.29
N GLN A 75 2.34 27.76 -35.29
CA GLN A 75 3.33 26.82 -35.81
C GLN A 75 4.70 27.12 -35.20
N GLY A 76 5.28 26.16 -34.50
CA GLY A 76 6.64 26.27 -33.99
C GLY A 76 7.68 26.24 -35.11
N ASN A 77 8.84 26.88 -34.90
CA ASN A 77 9.93 27.00 -35.89
C ASN A 77 10.72 25.69 -36.15
N GLY A 78 10.10 24.51 -35.96
CA GLY A 78 10.70 23.20 -36.24
C GLY A 78 11.80 22.72 -35.28
N LYS A 79 12.19 23.52 -34.28
CA LYS A 79 13.21 23.18 -33.26
C LYS A 79 12.66 23.05 -31.83
N SER A 80 11.35 22.99 -31.66
CA SER A 80 10.69 22.99 -30.35
C SER A 80 10.87 21.68 -29.59
N LYS A 81 11.08 21.76 -28.28
CA LYS A 81 11.07 20.61 -27.36
C LYS A 81 9.72 20.51 -26.64
N VAL A 82 9.42 19.32 -26.11
CA VAL A 82 8.22 19.09 -25.29
C VAL A 82 8.27 20.02 -24.07
N GLY A 83 7.29 20.92 -23.96
CA GLY A 83 7.21 21.94 -22.91
C GLY A 83 7.44 23.38 -23.38
N ASP A 84 7.87 23.59 -24.63
CA ASP A 84 8.07 24.95 -25.18
C ASP A 84 6.72 25.62 -25.48
N VAL A 85 6.55 26.85 -24.99
CA VAL A 85 5.36 27.68 -25.24
C VAL A 85 5.53 28.41 -26.57
N VAL A 86 4.75 28.02 -27.58
CA VAL A 86 4.83 28.58 -28.94
C VAL A 86 4.13 29.94 -29.06
N ALA A 87 3.09 30.19 -28.25
CA ALA A 87 2.41 31.46 -28.12
C ALA A 87 1.76 31.58 -26.73
N GLN A 88 1.73 32.78 -26.16
CA GLN A 88 1.07 33.07 -24.89
C GLN A 88 0.05 34.19 -25.11
N GLU A 89 -1.21 33.94 -24.78
CA GLU A 89 -2.25 34.98 -24.84
C GLU A 89 -1.93 36.12 -23.85
N PRO A 90 -2.26 37.38 -24.19
CA PRO A 90 -2.21 38.48 -23.24
C PRO A 90 -3.22 38.22 -22.11
N ARG A 91 -2.70 38.11 -20.87
CA ARG A 91 -3.51 37.85 -19.67
C ARG A 91 -4.64 38.89 -19.53
N PRO A 92 -5.91 38.49 -19.33
CA PRO A 92 -6.92 39.39 -18.81
C PRO A 92 -6.54 39.83 -17.39
N GLY A 93 -6.78 41.10 -17.08
CA GLY A 93 -6.40 41.73 -15.82
C GLY A 93 -6.96 41.04 -14.57
N LYS A 94 -6.29 41.28 -13.43
CA LYS A 94 -6.65 40.80 -12.09
C LYS A 94 -8.15 41.01 -11.79
N GLY A 95 -8.95 39.95 -11.92
CA GLY A 95 -10.29 39.84 -11.35
C GLY A 95 -10.21 39.65 -9.84
N LYS A 96 -11.08 40.36 -9.10
CA LYS A 96 -11.24 40.23 -7.64
C LYS A 96 -11.72 38.82 -7.29
N LYS A 97 -11.27 38.35 -6.12
CA LYS A 97 -11.64 37.07 -5.49
C LYS A 97 -13.17 37.01 -5.29
N GLY A 98 -13.89 36.25 -6.12
CA GLY A 98 -15.33 36.02 -5.95
C GLY A 98 -16.16 35.82 -7.23
N ASP A 99 -15.68 36.24 -8.39
CA ASP A 99 -16.38 35.95 -9.65
C ASP A 99 -16.03 34.54 -10.15
N ALA A 100 -17.04 33.71 -10.35
CA ALA A 100 -16.90 32.42 -11.03
C ALA A 100 -16.31 32.66 -12.42
N GLY A 101 -15.12 32.11 -12.67
CA GLY A 101 -14.45 32.22 -13.95
C GLY A 101 -15.37 31.73 -15.09
N LYS A 102 -15.33 32.44 -16.23
CA LYS A 102 -16.05 32.02 -17.45
C LYS A 102 -15.40 30.83 -18.15
N ASP A 103 -14.29 30.33 -17.62
CA ASP A 103 -13.65 29.11 -18.08
C ASP A 103 -14.46 27.91 -17.62
N ALA A 104 -14.79 27.01 -18.54
CA ALA A 104 -15.41 25.74 -18.20
C ALA A 104 -14.51 25.01 -17.19
N GLY A 105 -15.11 24.52 -16.11
CA GLY A 105 -14.43 23.65 -15.15
C GLY A 105 -13.84 22.43 -15.86
N TYR A 106 -12.81 21.82 -15.27
CA TYR A 106 -12.26 20.58 -15.81
C TYR A 106 -13.26 19.45 -15.62
N ASP A 107 -13.55 18.71 -16.69
CA ASP A 107 -14.34 17.48 -16.61
C ASP A 107 -13.50 16.40 -15.91
N TYR A 108 -13.99 15.94 -14.76
CA TYR A 108 -13.43 14.78 -14.05
C TYR A 108 -14.23 13.54 -14.44
N TYR A 109 -13.54 12.51 -14.89
CA TYR A 109 -14.16 11.20 -15.07
C TYR A 109 -14.01 10.40 -13.77
N GLU A 110 -15.12 9.84 -13.29
CA GLU A 110 -15.13 8.94 -12.14
C GLU A 110 -14.69 7.55 -12.62
N ALA A 111 -13.50 7.11 -12.23
CA ALA A 111 -13.07 5.74 -12.45
C ALA A 111 -13.56 4.86 -11.29
N GLU A 112 -14.19 3.75 -11.64
CA GLU A 112 -14.62 2.71 -10.70
C GLU A 112 -13.45 1.77 -10.38
N VAL A 113 -12.95 1.83 -9.15
CA VAL A 113 -11.82 1.00 -8.68
C VAL A 113 -12.32 0.01 -7.64
N SER A 114 -11.90 -1.25 -7.77
CA SER A 114 -12.23 -2.28 -6.79
C SER A 114 -11.40 -2.11 -5.51
N MET A 115 -11.94 -2.57 -4.39
CA MET A 115 -11.23 -2.54 -3.11
C MET A 115 -9.91 -3.34 -3.16
N GLU A 116 -9.88 -4.45 -3.89
CA GLU A 116 -8.69 -5.30 -4.06
C GLU A 116 -7.59 -4.58 -4.85
N GLU A 117 -7.94 -3.84 -5.92
CA GLU A 117 -6.97 -3.07 -6.70
C GLU A 117 -6.38 -1.92 -5.88
N LEU A 118 -7.22 -1.23 -5.11
CA LEU A 118 -6.78 -0.17 -4.20
C LEU A 118 -5.84 -0.73 -3.12
N ALA A 119 -6.23 -1.85 -2.50
CA ALA A 119 -5.42 -2.56 -1.52
C ALA A 119 -4.07 -3.00 -2.11
N ALA A 120 -4.05 -3.59 -3.31
CA ALA A 120 -2.82 -3.99 -3.98
C ALA A 120 -1.86 -2.80 -4.23
N LEU A 121 -2.39 -1.63 -4.59
CA LEU A 121 -1.59 -0.41 -4.78
C LEU A 121 -1.04 0.14 -3.46
N ILE A 122 -1.81 0.06 -2.38
CA ILE A 122 -1.37 0.47 -1.04
C ILE A 122 -0.29 -0.47 -0.52
N PHE A 123 -0.45 -1.78 -0.72
CA PHE A 123 0.39 -2.83 -0.14
C PHE A 123 1.68 -3.11 -0.93
N GLU A 124 1.82 -2.56 -2.14
CA GLU A 124 3.03 -2.70 -2.97
C GLU A 124 4.28 -2.32 -2.17
N ASP A 125 4.20 -1.21 -1.43
CA ASP A 125 5.30 -0.62 -0.66
C ASP A 125 5.37 -1.09 0.81
N LEU A 126 4.43 -1.92 1.27
CA LEU A 126 4.31 -2.33 2.68
C LEU A 126 4.87 -3.73 2.91
N SER A 127 5.60 -3.90 4.02
CA SER A 127 6.11 -5.19 4.49
C SER A 127 6.22 -5.22 6.01
N LEU A 128 6.14 -6.39 6.63
CA LEU A 128 6.50 -6.54 8.03
C LEU A 128 7.99 -6.19 8.21
N PRO A 129 8.30 -5.15 9.02
CA PRO A 129 9.67 -4.70 9.22
C PRO A 129 10.43 -5.68 10.12
N ASN A 130 11.74 -5.83 9.93
CA ASN A 130 12.57 -6.73 10.75
C ASN A 130 12.02 -8.17 10.83
N LEU A 131 11.44 -8.69 9.75
CA LEU A 131 10.97 -10.07 9.69
C LEU A 131 12.17 -11.02 9.69
N GLU A 132 12.33 -11.80 10.75
CA GLU A 132 13.42 -12.76 10.92
C GLU A 132 12.97 -14.17 10.53
N GLU A 133 13.90 -14.93 9.96
CA GLU A 133 13.73 -16.37 9.73
C GLU A 133 13.79 -17.11 11.08
N LYS A 134 12.65 -17.59 11.56
CA LYS A 134 12.54 -18.34 12.82
C LYS A 134 12.68 -19.85 12.61
N HIS A 135 12.96 -20.57 13.69
CA HIS A 135 13.30 -22.01 13.68
C HIS A 135 12.12 -22.92 13.31
N GLN A 136 10.90 -22.61 13.79
CA GLN A 136 9.68 -23.28 13.34
C GLN A 136 9.14 -22.57 12.09
N GLN A 137 9.46 -23.14 10.93
CA GLN A 137 8.90 -22.69 9.65
C GLN A 137 7.72 -23.59 9.30
N GLU A 138 6.50 -23.04 9.23
CA GLU A 138 5.38 -23.78 8.64
C GLU A 138 5.55 -23.85 7.12
N MET A 139 5.45 -25.07 6.57
CA MET A 139 5.64 -25.36 5.16
C MET A 139 4.34 -25.10 4.40
N GLU A 140 4.15 -23.92 3.82
CA GLU A 140 2.86 -23.65 3.15
C GLU A 140 2.89 -22.95 1.79
N THR A 141 4.06 -22.62 1.23
CA THR A 141 4.03 -22.03 -0.13
C THR A 141 4.76 -22.89 -1.15
N GLU A 142 3.97 -23.57 -1.99
CA GLU A 142 4.41 -24.06 -3.29
C GLU A 142 4.68 -22.86 -4.20
N ALA A 143 5.91 -22.34 -4.15
CA ALA A 143 6.33 -21.33 -5.10
C ALA A 143 6.71 -22.02 -6.42
N VAL A 144 6.03 -21.64 -7.50
CA VAL A 144 6.35 -22.11 -8.85
C VAL A 144 7.61 -21.40 -9.32
N ARG A 145 8.76 -22.08 -9.25
CA ARG A 145 10.01 -21.57 -9.81
C ARG A 145 10.20 -22.16 -11.20
N PHE A 146 10.30 -21.30 -12.21
CA PHE A 146 10.73 -21.72 -13.53
C PHE A 146 12.21 -22.07 -13.49
N THR A 147 12.52 -23.36 -13.45
CA THR A 147 13.89 -23.88 -13.29
C THR A 147 14.56 -24.12 -14.64
N ASP A 148 13.81 -24.56 -15.64
CA ASP A 148 14.39 -25.09 -16.87
C ASP A 148 13.50 -24.85 -18.11
N VAL A 149 14.13 -24.93 -19.29
CA VAL A 149 13.44 -24.89 -20.59
C VAL A 149 13.81 -26.13 -21.40
N ARG A 150 12.84 -27.02 -21.59
CA ARG A 150 13.02 -28.30 -22.29
C ARG A 150 12.48 -28.25 -23.71
N LYS A 151 12.98 -29.15 -24.57
CA LYS A 151 12.51 -29.27 -25.97
C LYS A 151 11.15 -29.99 -26.10
N LYS A 152 10.73 -30.70 -25.06
CA LYS A 152 9.47 -31.45 -24.99
C LYS A 152 8.77 -31.15 -23.66
N GLY A 153 7.46 -31.01 -23.69
CA GLY A 153 6.64 -30.73 -22.51
C GLY A 153 5.15 -30.58 -22.87
N PRO A 154 4.30 -30.33 -21.86
CA PRO A 154 2.88 -30.09 -22.07
C PRO A 154 2.64 -28.82 -22.91
N MET A 155 1.70 -28.88 -23.85
CA MET A 155 1.38 -27.75 -24.74
C MET A 155 1.05 -26.42 -24.03
N PRO A 156 0.38 -26.42 -22.86
CA PRO A 156 0.16 -25.19 -22.08
C PRO A 156 1.45 -24.46 -21.66
N ASN A 157 2.57 -25.19 -21.53
CA ASN A 157 3.83 -24.66 -21.02
C ASN A 157 4.75 -24.12 -22.13
N LEU A 158 4.26 -24.07 -23.37
CA LEU A 158 5.05 -23.67 -24.52
C LEU A 158 5.47 -22.20 -24.41
N ASP A 159 6.78 -21.95 -24.34
CA ASP A 159 7.35 -20.62 -24.48
C ASP A 159 7.32 -20.21 -25.95
N LYS A 160 6.24 -19.51 -26.34
CA LYS A 160 6.03 -19.03 -27.70
C LYS A 160 7.21 -18.18 -28.20
N LYS A 161 7.74 -17.29 -27.35
CA LYS A 161 8.81 -16.36 -27.72
C LYS A 161 10.12 -17.10 -27.99
N ARG A 162 10.52 -18.00 -27.09
CA ARG A 162 11.73 -18.82 -27.28
C ARG A 162 11.57 -19.78 -28.46
N THR A 163 10.39 -20.37 -28.64
CA THR A 163 10.11 -21.27 -29.76
C THR A 163 10.26 -20.57 -31.11
N ILE A 164 9.70 -19.36 -31.25
CA ILE A 164 9.86 -18.54 -32.47
C ILE A 164 11.32 -18.17 -32.69
N MET A 165 12.05 -17.82 -31.63
CA MET A 165 13.47 -17.46 -31.73
C MET A 165 14.34 -18.63 -32.20
N GLU A 166 14.09 -19.84 -31.70
CA GLU A 166 14.82 -21.04 -32.11
C GLU A 166 14.49 -21.43 -33.56
N ASN A 167 13.23 -21.27 -33.98
CA ASN A 167 12.82 -21.44 -35.38
C ASN A 167 13.57 -20.48 -36.31
N ILE A 168 13.63 -19.18 -35.95
CA ILE A 168 14.35 -18.17 -36.73
C ILE A 168 15.84 -18.50 -36.76
N LYS A 169 16.46 -18.89 -35.65
CA LYS A 169 17.88 -19.31 -35.62
C LYS A 169 18.13 -20.49 -36.55
N ARG A 170 17.27 -21.52 -36.52
CA ARG A 170 17.40 -22.69 -37.41
C ARG A 170 17.29 -22.31 -38.88
N ASN A 171 16.38 -21.42 -39.23
CA ASN A 171 16.22 -20.97 -40.61
C ASN A 171 17.34 -20.00 -41.02
N ALA A 172 17.85 -19.17 -40.11
CA ALA A 172 19.01 -18.32 -40.32
C ALA A 172 20.27 -19.14 -40.64
N SER A 173 20.49 -20.27 -39.96
CA SER A 173 21.57 -21.21 -40.31
C SER A 173 21.46 -21.80 -41.73
N LYS A 174 20.27 -21.74 -42.34
CA LYS A 174 20.01 -22.15 -43.73
C LYS A 174 20.00 -20.99 -44.72
N GLY A 175 20.38 -19.79 -44.27
CA GLY A 175 20.43 -18.58 -45.09
C GLY A 175 19.13 -17.76 -45.13
N GLU A 176 18.07 -18.18 -44.43
CA GLU A 176 16.78 -17.49 -44.42
C GLU A 176 16.36 -17.14 -42.98
N ALA A 177 16.73 -15.96 -42.48
CA ALA A 177 16.36 -15.51 -41.13
C ALA A 177 14.89 -15.09 -41.01
N ARG A 178 13.96 -16.04 -41.25
CA ARG A 178 12.51 -15.84 -41.22
C ARG A 178 11.82 -16.89 -40.35
N PHE A 179 10.71 -16.50 -39.74
CA PHE A 179 9.84 -17.44 -39.05
C PHE A 179 9.08 -18.28 -40.08
N LYS A 180 9.36 -19.59 -40.12
CA LYS A 180 8.78 -20.51 -41.10
C LYS A 180 8.88 -21.96 -40.61
N ASP A 181 7.82 -22.73 -40.82
CA ASP A 181 7.72 -24.17 -40.55
C ASP A 181 8.22 -24.58 -39.16
N ILE A 182 7.40 -24.42 -38.11
CA ILE A 182 7.78 -24.86 -36.76
C ILE A 182 8.00 -26.38 -36.76
N LYS A 183 9.21 -26.80 -36.38
CA LYS A 183 9.55 -28.20 -36.15
C LYS A 183 9.52 -28.52 -34.66
N SER A 184 9.40 -29.81 -34.33
CA SER A 184 9.49 -30.31 -32.96
C SER A 184 10.80 -29.92 -32.25
N GLU A 185 11.88 -29.71 -32.99
CA GLU A 185 13.17 -29.23 -32.48
C GLU A 185 13.17 -27.75 -32.05
N ASP A 186 12.25 -26.95 -32.61
CA ASP A 186 12.11 -25.52 -32.31
C ASP A 186 11.34 -25.30 -31.00
N LEU A 187 10.52 -26.27 -30.59
CA LEU A 187 9.66 -26.15 -29.41
C LEU A 187 10.48 -25.99 -28.14
N ARG A 188 10.08 -25.03 -27.30
CA ARG A 188 10.67 -24.77 -25.98
C ARG A 188 9.55 -24.69 -24.96
N PHE A 189 9.59 -25.54 -23.95
CA PHE A 189 8.60 -25.64 -22.89
C PHE A 189 9.21 -25.19 -21.58
N LYS A 190 8.50 -24.32 -20.85
CA LYS A 190 8.89 -23.94 -19.50
C LYS A 190 8.57 -25.09 -18.54
N VAL A 191 9.57 -25.50 -17.78
CA VAL A 191 9.39 -26.43 -16.68
C VAL A 191 9.40 -25.62 -15.40
N TRP A 192 8.47 -25.94 -14.52
CA TRP A 192 8.48 -25.45 -13.16
C TRP A 192 8.56 -26.63 -12.22
N GLU A 193 9.23 -26.41 -11.11
CA GLU A 193 9.21 -27.32 -9.97
C GLU A 193 8.59 -26.57 -8.80
N PRO A 194 7.68 -27.19 -8.04
CA PRO A 194 7.22 -26.61 -6.79
C PRO A 194 8.42 -26.53 -5.85
N THR A 195 8.76 -25.30 -5.46
CA THR A 195 9.78 -25.06 -4.44
C THR A 195 9.09 -24.71 -3.15
N ILE A 196 9.46 -25.39 -2.07
CA ILE A 196 8.98 -25.08 -0.72
C ILE A 196 9.67 -23.78 -0.33
N LYS A 197 8.88 -22.70 -0.18
CA LYS A 197 9.34 -21.49 0.49
C LYS A 197 8.86 -21.53 1.93
N PHE A 198 9.81 -21.44 2.83
CA PHE A 198 9.54 -21.27 4.24
C PHE A 198 9.09 -19.82 4.49
N GLN A 199 7.92 -19.65 5.10
CA GLN A 199 7.48 -18.36 5.61
C GLN A 199 7.71 -18.34 7.11
N SER A 200 8.11 -17.19 7.64
CA SER A 200 8.32 -17.02 9.07
C SER A 200 7.01 -16.67 9.74
N ASN A 201 6.71 -17.35 10.84
CA ASN A 201 5.50 -17.11 11.60
C ASN A 201 5.55 -15.71 12.21
N ALA A 202 4.43 -14.99 12.15
CA ALA A 202 4.32 -13.67 12.73
C ALA A 202 2.98 -13.51 13.45
N VAL A 203 3.03 -12.83 14.59
CA VAL A 203 1.84 -12.44 15.36
C VAL A 203 1.81 -10.92 15.48
N VAL A 204 0.66 -10.35 15.19
CA VAL A 204 0.39 -8.92 15.33
C VAL A 204 -0.59 -8.73 16.47
N LEU A 205 -0.17 -8.00 17.51
CA LEU A 205 -1.00 -7.65 18.65
C LEU A 205 -1.57 -6.25 18.42
N ALA A 206 -2.85 -6.19 18.05
CA ALA A 206 -3.58 -4.94 17.81
C ALA A 206 -4.21 -4.45 19.11
N MET A 207 -3.66 -3.40 19.70
CA MET A 207 -4.14 -2.82 20.96
C MET A 207 -4.85 -1.49 20.69
N MET A 208 -6.12 -1.37 21.08
CA MET A 208 -6.88 -0.13 20.91
C MET A 208 -7.45 0.31 22.25
N ASP A 209 -7.22 1.58 22.54
CA ASP A 209 -7.88 2.28 23.63
C ASP A 209 -9.37 2.48 23.27
N VAL A 210 -10.26 2.19 24.21
CA VAL A 210 -11.72 2.36 24.07
C VAL A 210 -12.29 3.22 25.19
N SER A 211 -11.44 3.97 25.87
CA SER A 211 -11.79 4.90 26.94
C SER A 211 -12.74 6.02 26.48
N GLY A 212 -13.23 6.77 27.48
CA GLY A 212 -14.12 7.89 27.25
C GLY A 212 -13.47 9.10 26.56
N SER A 213 -12.14 9.24 26.62
CA SER A 213 -11.42 10.35 25.97
C SER A 213 -11.29 10.15 24.45
N MET A 214 -11.37 8.90 23.97
CA MET A 214 -11.42 8.60 22.54
C MET A 214 -12.79 8.92 21.94
N GLY A 215 -12.85 10.07 21.24
CA GLY A 215 -14.01 10.53 20.50
C GLY A 215 -14.29 9.74 19.23
N GLU A 216 -15.26 10.21 18.44
CA GLU A 216 -15.62 9.59 17.16
C GLU A 216 -14.45 9.66 16.16
N PHE A 217 -13.72 10.78 16.15
CA PHE A 217 -12.58 11.00 15.25
C PHE A 217 -11.41 10.05 15.56
N GLU A 218 -11.02 9.91 16.83
CA GLU A 218 -9.92 9.06 17.24
C GLU A 218 -10.24 7.58 16.98
N LYS A 219 -11.46 7.15 17.36
CA LYS A 219 -11.95 5.79 17.08
C LYS A 219 -11.99 5.52 15.57
N TYR A 220 -12.40 6.51 14.78
CA TYR A 220 -12.43 6.41 13.33
C TYR A 220 -11.03 6.15 12.74
N ILE A 221 -10.04 6.94 13.14
CA ILE A 221 -8.65 6.79 12.66
C ILE A 221 -8.05 5.45 13.09
N ALA A 222 -8.23 5.06 14.36
CA ALA A 222 -7.74 3.79 14.86
C ALA A 222 -8.33 2.61 14.08
N ARG A 223 -9.67 2.60 13.91
CA ARG A 223 -10.37 1.56 13.14
C ARG A 223 -9.93 1.54 11.68
N SER A 224 -9.74 2.71 11.05
CA SER A 224 -9.23 2.79 9.67
C SER A 224 -7.86 2.13 9.56
N PHE A 225 -6.93 2.50 10.44
CA PHE A 225 -5.60 1.91 10.46
C PHE A 225 -5.65 0.39 10.60
N TYR A 226 -6.38 -0.11 11.60
CA TYR A 226 -6.47 -1.54 11.87
C TYR A 226 -7.17 -2.32 10.76
N PHE A 227 -8.20 -1.74 10.15
CA PHE A 227 -8.88 -2.34 9.00
C PHE A 227 -7.90 -2.56 7.84
N TRP A 228 -7.13 -1.52 7.47
CA TRP A 228 -6.14 -1.61 6.41
C TRP A 228 -4.99 -2.55 6.76
N MET A 229 -4.56 -2.57 8.01
CA MET A 229 -3.55 -3.48 8.52
C MET A 229 -4.00 -4.94 8.41
N VAL A 230 -5.21 -5.28 8.86
CA VAL A 230 -5.74 -6.65 8.79
C VAL A 230 -5.83 -7.12 7.34
N ARG A 231 -6.33 -6.27 6.44
CA ARG A 231 -6.36 -6.57 5.00
C ARG A 231 -4.97 -6.78 4.43
N PHE A 232 -4.04 -5.88 4.74
CA PHE A 232 -2.64 -5.97 4.32
C PHE A 232 -2.01 -7.31 4.71
N LEU A 233 -2.14 -7.68 5.99
CA LEU A 233 -1.54 -8.89 6.53
C LEU A 233 -2.14 -10.15 5.89
N ARG A 234 -3.47 -10.23 5.80
CA ARG A 234 -4.18 -11.37 5.19
C ARG A 234 -3.92 -11.52 3.69
N THR A 235 -3.66 -10.42 2.98
CA THR A 235 -3.38 -10.48 1.53
C THR A 235 -1.92 -10.84 1.24
N ARG A 236 -0.98 -10.37 2.06
CA ARG A 236 0.46 -10.53 1.78
C ARG A 236 1.10 -11.75 2.45
N TYR A 237 0.54 -12.20 3.57
CA TYR A 237 1.11 -13.26 4.38
C TYR A 237 0.07 -14.34 4.65
N ASN A 238 0.46 -15.60 4.48
CA ASN A 238 -0.44 -16.73 4.72
C ASN A 238 -0.50 -17.08 6.21
N ASN A 239 0.65 -16.96 6.91
CA ASN A 239 0.78 -17.36 8.30
C ASN A 239 1.01 -16.18 9.25
N VAL A 240 0.00 -15.30 9.37
CA VAL A 240 -0.01 -14.21 10.34
C VAL A 240 -1.21 -14.36 11.28
N HIS A 241 -0.93 -14.47 12.56
CA HIS A 241 -1.96 -14.43 13.61
C HIS A 241 -2.19 -12.96 14.02
N ILE A 242 -3.46 -12.58 14.15
CA ILE A 242 -3.84 -11.24 14.61
C ILE A 242 -4.63 -11.40 15.89
N VAL A 243 -4.14 -10.80 16.97
CA VAL A 243 -4.80 -10.79 18.28
C VAL A 243 -5.27 -9.38 18.56
N PHE A 244 -6.56 -9.22 18.88
CA PHE A 244 -7.16 -7.93 19.17
C PHE A 244 -7.32 -7.76 20.67
N ILE A 245 -6.81 -6.64 21.18
CA ILE A 245 -6.86 -6.26 22.59
C ILE A 245 -7.53 -4.89 22.66
N SER A 246 -8.65 -4.81 23.36
CA SER A 246 -9.25 -3.52 23.72
C SER A 246 -8.97 -3.23 25.19
N HIS A 247 -8.68 -1.97 25.53
CA HIS A 247 -8.45 -1.59 26.92
C HIS A 247 -9.13 -0.28 27.28
N HIS A 248 -9.51 -0.20 28.55
CA HIS A 248 -9.95 1.01 29.25
C HIS A 248 -9.25 0.99 30.60
N THR A 249 -9.96 0.77 31.71
CA THR A 249 -9.37 0.43 33.01
C THR A 249 -8.81 -0.99 33.02
N GLU A 250 -9.44 -1.91 32.28
CA GLU A 250 -9.01 -3.31 32.15
C GLU A 250 -8.83 -3.67 30.67
N ALA A 251 -7.82 -4.49 30.37
CA ALA A 251 -7.60 -5.01 29.04
C ALA A 251 -8.28 -6.37 28.85
N LYS A 252 -8.84 -6.59 27.67
CA LYS A 252 -9.48 -7.85 27.29
C LYS A 252 -9.10 -8.22 25.85
N GLU A 253 -8.87 -9.51 25.62
CA GLU A 253 -8.81 -10.05 24.27
C GLU A 253 -10.23 -10.11 23.71
N VAL A 254 -10.42 -9.54 22.54
CA VAL A 254 -11.71 -9.42 21.87
C VAL A 254 -11.64 -10.00 20.47
N THR A 255 -12.81 -10.32 19.91
CA THR A 255 -12.90 -10.73 18.51
C THR A 255 -12.71 -9.53 17.57
N GLU A 256 -12.42 -9.80 16.29
CA GLU A 256 -12.32 -8.76 15.25
C GLU A 256 -13.61 -7.93 15.18
N GLU A 257 -14.77 -8.58 15.25
CA GLU A 257 -16.08 -7.90 15.18
C GLU A 257 -16.28 -6.95 16.36
N GLU A 258 -16.01 -7.42 17.59
CA GLU A 258 -16.09 -6.59 18.80
C GLU A 258 -15.08 -5.44 18.76
N PHE A 259 -13.86 -5.68 18.30
CA PHE A 259 -12.84 -4.65 18.18
C PHE A 259 -13.30 -3.46 17.32
N PHE A 260 -13.99 -3.73 16.20
CA PHE A 260 -14.44 -2.66 15.28
C PHE A 260 -15.79 -2.03 15.66
N HIS A 261 -16.67 -2.74 16.37
CA HIS A 261 -18.05 -2.28 16.60
C HIS A 261 -18.39 -1.93 18.05
N LYS A 262 -17.62 -2.44 19.02
CA LYS A 262 -17.93 -2.21 20.43
C LYS A 262 -17.63 -0.77 20.82
N GLY A 263 -18.58 -0.16 21.53
CA GLY A 263 -18.38 1.11 22.21
C GLY A 263 -18.19 0.84 23.70
N GLU A 264 -17.09 1.32 24.26
CA GLU A 264 -16.87 1.29 25.71
C GLU A 264 -16.68 2.73 26.22
N SER A 265 -16.92 2.90 27.51
CA SER A 265 -16.74 4.14 28.25
C SER A 265 -16.07 3.82 29.58
N GLY A 266 -15.06 4.60 29.97
CA GLY A 266 -14.26 4.32 31.14
C GLY A 266 -13.01 5.21 31.21
N GLY A 267 -12.25 5.08 32.29
CA GLY A 267 -10.91 5.67 32.38
C GLY A 267 -9.90 4.90 31.55
N THR A 268 -8.69 5.45 31.43
CA THR A 268 -7.62 4.89 30.60
C THR A 268 -6.49 4.39 31.50
N GLN A 269 -6.26 3.08 31.53
CA GLN A 269 -5.10 2.47 32.16
C GLN A 269 -4.35 1.61 31.15
N VAL A 270 -3.37 2.23 30.48
CA VAL A 270 -2.64 1.63 29.37
C VAL A 270 -1.78 0.43 29.82
N SER A 271 -1.28 0.41 31.06
CA SER A 271 -0.47 -0.71 31.54
C SER A 271 -1.18 -2.06 31.43
N SER A 272 -2.51 -2.06 31.60
CA SER A 272 -3.33 -3.27 31.54
C SER A 272 -3.21 -3.97 30.18
N ALA A 273 -3.15 -3.19 29.09
CA ALA A 273 -3.01 -3.71 27.73
C ALA A 273 -1.66 -4.42 27.53
N TYR A 274 -0.57 -3.81 28.02
CA TYR A 274 0.76 -4.39 27.86
C TYR A 274 0.99 -5.62 28.73
N GLU A 275 0.37 -5.68 29.90
CA GLU A 275 0.39 -6.88 30.75
C GLU A 275 -0.32 -8.04 30.08
N LEU A 276 -1.51 -7.80 29.54
CA LEU A 276 -2.23 -8.82 28.78
C LEU A 276 -1.46 -9.24 27.53
N ALA A 277 -0.85 -8.29 26.82
CA ALA A 277 -0.01 -8.61 25.66
C ALA A 277 1.18 -9.51 26.03
N LEU A 278 1.89 -9.20 27.12
CA LEU A 278 2.99 -10.04 27.63
C LEU A 278 2.51 -11.43 28.04
N GLN A 279 1.35 -11.52 28.70
CA GLN A 279 0.75 -12.80 29.07
C GLN A 279 0.44 -13.66 27.83
N ILE A 280 -0.20 -13.06 26.82
CA ILE A 280 -0.53 -13.72 25.55
C ILE A 280 0.74 -14.22 24.83
N ILE A 281 1.81 -13.42 24.83
CA ILE A 281 3.10 -13.81 24.26
C ILE A 281 3.65 -15.04 25.00
N GLN A 282 3.68 -15.00 26.33
CA GLN A 282 4.22 -16.10 27.13
C GLN A 282 3.43 -17.41 27.00
N GLU A 283 2.10 -17.32 26.88
CA GLU A 283 1.24 -18.50 26.81
C GLU A 283 1.17 -19.12 25.40
N ARG A 284 1.15 -18.29 24.34
CA ARG A 284 0.85 -18.74 22.97
C ARG A 284 1.98 -18.51 21.95
N TYR A 285 2.86 -17.53 22.15
CA TYR A 285 3.77 -17.05 21.11
C TYR A 285 5.20 -16.89 21.61
N ASN A 286 5.97 -17.99 21.59
CA ASN A 286 7.39 -17.96 21.96
C ASN A 286 8.20 -17.04 21.00
N PRO A 287 8.95 -16.03 21.49
CA PRO A 287 9.76 -15.13 20.67
C PRO A 287 10.83 -15.80 19.80
N ASN A 288 11.23 -17.03 20.13
CA ASN A 288 12.17 -17.82 19.33
C ASN A 288 11.53 -18.43 18.07
N ASP A 289 10.21 -18.64 18.10
CA ASP A 289 9.45 -19.29 17.04
C ASP A 289 8.59 -18.31 16.25
N TRP A 290 8.21 -17.18 16.88
CA TRP A 290 7.31 -16.18 16.30
C TRP A 290 7.97 -14.81 16.21
N ASN A 291 7.71 -14.10 15.10
CA ASN A 291 7.97 -12.66 15.00
C ASN A 291 6.80 -11.89 15.61
N ILE A 292 7.06 -11.01 16.57
CA ILE A 292 6.00 -10.39 17.38
C ILE A 292 5.96 -8.88 17.10
N TYR A 293 4.76 -8.38 16.80
CA TYR A 293 4.52 -6.98 16.43
C TYR A 293 3.35 -6.37 17.23
N PRO A 294 3.62 -5.80 18.41
CA PRO A 294 2.64 -4.98 19.13
C PRO A 294 2.45 -3.61 18.47
N PHE A 295 1.20 -3.29 18.13
CA PHE A 295 0.76 -1.96 17.72
C PHE A 295 -0.29 -1.45 18.70
N HIS A 296 -0.08 -0.27 19.26
CA HIS A 296 -1.01 0.36 20.19
C HIS A 296 -1.45 1.73 19.67
N PHE A 297 -2.75 1.97 19.64
CA PHE A 297 -3.34 3.27 19.32
C PHE A 297 -4.17 3.81 20.48
N SER A 298 -3.93 5.07 20.82
CA SER A 298 -4.60 5.82 21.91
C SER A 298 -4.57 7.32 21.59
N ASP A 299 -5.37 8.11 22.29
CA ASP A 299 -5.36 9.58 22.22
C ASP A 299 -4.22 10.24 23.03
N GLY A 300 -3.45 9.44 23.77
CA GLY A 300 -2.30 9.91 24.54
C GLY A 300 -2.62 10.31 25.98
N ASP A 301 -3.88 10.15 26.43
CA ASP A 301 -4.26 10.35 27.83
C ASP A 301 -4.04 9.07 28.65
N ASN A 302 -3.47 9.23 29.84
CA ASN A 302 -3.23 8.13 30.76
C ASN A 302 -3.10 8.66 32.17
N LEU A 303 -3.42 7.79 33.13
CA LEU A 303 -3.31 8.11 34.54
C LEU A 303 -1.85 8.38 34.93
N PRO A 304 -1.53 9.51 35.60
CA PRO A 304 -0.14 9.90 35.86
C PRO A 304 0.72 8.84 36.56
N TRP A 305 0.11 8.08 37.48
CA TRP A 305 0.80 7.00 38.22
C TRP A 305 1.06 5.74 37.39
N ASP A 306 0.43 5.60 36.24
CA ASP A 306 0.54 4.43 35.37
C ASP A 306 1.65 4.56 34.32
N ASN A 307 2.10 5.80 34.06
CA ASN A 307 3.09 6.10 33.02
C ASN A 307 4.44 5.41 33.24
N ASP A 308 4.97 5.41 34.46
CA ASP A 308 6.25 4.77 34.75
C ASP A 308 6.15 3.24 34.59
N ARG A 309 5.00 2.66 34.94
CA ARG A 309 4.71 1.23 34.73
C ARG A 309 4.62 0.91 33.24
N CYS A 310 3.96 1.75 32.45
CA CYS A 310 3.89 1.60 30.99
C CYS A 310 5.28 1.54 30.35
N VAL A 311 6.18 2.46 30.70
CA VAL A 311 7.54 2.48 30.16
C VAL A 311 8.29 1.18 30.50
N GLN A 312 8.17 0.68 31.73
CA GLN A 312 8.79 -0.58 32.12
C GLN A 312 8.24 -1.77 31.33
N LEU A 313 6.92 -1.83 31.12
CA LEU A 313 6.27 -2.90 30.36
C LEU A 313 6.62 -2.85 28.87
N VAL A 314 6.69 -1.65 28.28
CA VAL A 314 7.13 -1.46 26.89
C VAL A 314 8.57 -1.94 26.72
N ASN A 315 9.47 -1.63 27.66
CA ASN A 315 10.85 -2.16 27.61
C ASN A 315 10.89 -3.69 27.64
N LYS A 316 10.09 -4.33 28.52
CA LYS A 316 9.96 -5.80 28.54
C LYS A 316 9.39 -6.37 27.24
N LEU A 317 8.40 -5.70 26.64
CA LEU A 317 7.85 -6.10 25.34
C LEU A 317 8.91 -6.01 24.24
N MET A 318 9.71 -4.94 24.22
CA MET A 318 10.76 -4.73 23.21
C MET A 318 11.89 -5.77 23.26
N GLU A 319 12.15 -6.36 24.43
CA GLU A 319 13.07 -7.49 24.56
C GLU A 319 12.55 -8.74 23.82
N GLN A 320 11.24 -8.90 23.71
CA GLN A 320 10.58 -10.08 23.15
C GLN A 320 9.99 -9.84 21.75
N CYS A 321 9.92 -8.60 21.28
CA CYS A 321 9.32 -8.26 20.00
C CYS A 321 10.34 -7.75 18.97
N ASN A 322 9.93 -7.80 17.70
CA ASN A 322 10.74 -7.31 16.59
C ASN A 322 10.71 -5.78 16.54
N ILE A 323 9.50 -5.21 16.66
CA ILE A 323 9.21 -3.77 16.70
C ILE A 323 8.03 -3.52 17.63
N PHE A 324 8.04 -2.38 18.31
CA PHE A 324 6.88 -1.86 19.04
C PHE A 324 6.40 -0.57 18.37
N GLY A 325 5.13 -0.53 17.97
CA GLY A 325 4.52 0.62 17.33
C GLY A 325 3.51 1.33 18.23
N TYR A 326 3.66 2.64 18.42
CA TYR A 326 2.70 3.47 19.13
C TYR A 326 2.14 4.57 18.22
N GLY A 327 0.82 4.62 18.07
CA GLY A 327 0.09 5.64 17.36
C GLY A 327 -0.69 6.53 18.31
N GLU A 328 -0.31 7.79 18.41
CA GLU A 328 -1.08 8.80 19.14
C GLU A 328 -2.01 9.53 18.18
N ILE A 329 -3.31 9.51 18.45
CA ILE A 329 -4.31 10.18 17.60
C ILE A 329 -4.77 11.46 18.29
N ARG A 330 -4.75 12.57 17.57
CA ARG A 330 -5.10 13.88 18.16
C ARG A 330 -5.97 14.68 17.22
N GLU A 331 -7.15 15.07 17.67
CA GLU A 331 -7.97 16.01 16.93
C GLU A 331 -7.46 17.46 17.07
N GLY A 332 -6.99 18.06 15.97
CA GLY A 332 -6.60 19.47 15.89
C GLY A 332 -5.15 19.82 16.30
N HIS A 333 -4.76 21.09 16.09
CA HIS A 333 -3.40 21.60 16.36
C HIS A 333 -3.09 21.88 17.84
N TYR A 334 -3.93 21.42 18.78
CA TYR A 334 -3.73 21.71 20.19
C TYR A 334 -2.51 20.97 20.73
N ARG A 335 -1.49 21.73 21.13
CA ARG A 335 -0.20 21.28 21.67
C ARG A 335 -0.26 20.98 23.17
N SER A 336 -1.33 20.39 23.68
CA SER A 336 -1.27 19.89 25.06
C SER A 336 -0.22 18.75 25.09
N PRO A 337 0.77 18.77 25.97
CA PRO A 337 1.73 17.67 26.05
C PRO A 337 0.98 16.40 26.43
N SER A 338 1.07 15.36 25.59
CA SER A 338 0.52 14.06 25.96
C SER A 338 1.40 13.44 27.05
N THR A 339 0.75 12.84 28.04
CA THR A 339 1.43 12.23 29.19
C THR A 339 2.23 11.01 28.72
N LEU A 340 1.65 10.22 27.81
CA LEU A 340 2.26 9.02 27.24
C LEU A 340 3.42 9.33 26.28
N MET A 341 3.28 10.23 25.29
CA MET A 341 4.41 10.52 24.39
C MET A 341 5.58 11.15 25.13
N SER A 342 5.30 11.98 26.16
CA SER A 342 6.34 12.53 27.02
C SER A 342 7.06 11.43 27.81
N ALA A 343 6.32 10.42 28.30
CA ALA A 343 6.90 9.27 28.98
C ALA A 343 7.72 8.39 28.03
N TYR A 344 7.21 8.12 26.82
CA TYR A 344 7.89 7.32 25.79
C TYR A 344 9.05 8.04 25.12
N GLY A 345 9.11 9.37 25.17
CA GLY A 345 10.28 10.13 24.70
C GLY A 345 11.59 9.78 25.43
N LYS A 346 11.50 9.10 26.58
CA LYS A 346 12.65 8.56 27.31
C LYS A 346 13.19 7.25 26.71
N ILE A 347 12.40 6.58 25.87
CA ILE A 347 12.76 5.31 25.24
C ILE A 347 13.64 5.60 24.02
N ASN A 348 14.90 5.18 24.08
CA ASN A 348 15.84 5.32 22.98
C ASN A 348 16.23 3.95 22.42
N ASP A 349 15.27 3.29 21.78
CA ASP A 349 15.46 2.01 21.09
C ASP A 349 15.02 2.12 19.62
N LYS A 350 15.76 1.48 18.72
CA LYS A 350 15.45 1.42 17.28
C LYS A 350 14.19 0.59 16.99
N LYS A 351 13.83 -0.32 17.89
CA LYS A 351 12.61 -1.13 17.80
C LYS A 351 11.36 -0.31 18.11
N PHE A 352 11.48 0.79 18.84
CA PHE A 352 10.37 1.68 19.16
C PHE A 352 10.06 2.62 17.98
N THR A 353 8.83 2.61 17.50
CA THR A 353 8.36 3.55 16.47
C THR A 353 7.10 4.24 16.96
N ALA A 354 7.15 5.56 17.12
CA ALA A 354 5.99 6.37 17.44
C ALA A 354 5.52 7.20 16.24
N VAL A 355 4.22 7.37 16.09
CA VAL A 355 3.56 8.21 15.07
C VAL A 355 2.46 9.01 15.73
N THR A 356 2.34 10.27 15.35
CA THR A 356 1.18 11.10 15.71
C THR A 356 0.33 11.28 14.47
N ILE A 357 -0.98 11.10 14.60
CA ILE A 357 -1.97 11.24 13.52
C ILE A 357 -2.94 12.34 13.93
N SER A 358 -2.95 13.42 13.15
CA SER A 358 -3.78 14.60 13.39
C SER A 358 -4.87 14.83 12.35
N ASP A 359 -4.72 14.21 11.19
CA ASP A 359 -5.66 14.31 10.08
C ASP A 359 -5.97 12.91 9.53
N LYS A 360 -7.19 12.74 9.01
CA LYS A 360 -7.66 11.54 8.31
C LYS A 360 -6.67 11.10 7.21
N LYS A 361 -6.03 12.05 6.50
CA LYS A 361 -5.06 11.78 5.42
C LYS A 361 -3.74 11.19 5.90
N GLU A 362 -3.42 11.31 7.19
CA GLU A 362 -2.16 10.86 7.79
C GLU A 362 -2.15 9.36 8.11
N VAL A 363 -3.29 8.67 7.99
CA VAL A 363 -3.40 7.20 8.19
C VAL A 363 -2.48 6.43 7.25
N TYR A 364 -2.46 6.77 5.96
CA TYR A 364 -1.60 6.08 4.97
C TYR A 364 -0.10 6.33 5.23
N PRO A 365 0.37 7.57 5.47
CA PRO A 365 1.72 7.83 5.95
C PRO A 365 2.08 7.05 7.23
N ALA A 366 1.16 6.92 8.18
CA ALA A 366 1.38 6.14 9.41
C ALA A 366 1.57 4.65 9.10
N LEU A 367 0.70 4.05 8.28
CA LEU A 367 0.85 2.66 7.80
C LEU A 367 2.21 2.45 7.14
N ARG A 368 2.63 3.34 6.25
CA ARG A 368 3.96 3.27 5.65
C ARG A 368 5.08 3.39 6.67
N LYS A 369 4.95 4.21 7.71
CA LYS A 369 6.01 4.35 8.72
C LYS A 369 6.17 3.12 9.61
N PHE A 370 5.06 2.45 9.93
CA PHE A 370 5.06 1.20 10.69
C PHE A 370 5.48 -0.01 9.86
N PHE A 371 5.04 -0.10 8.60
CA PHE A 371 5.30 -1.24 7.71
C PHE A 371 6.31 -0.90 6.58
N ALA A 372 7.12 0.13 6.76
CA ALA A 372 8.22 0.41 5.85
C ALA A 372 9.26 -0.71 5.95
N GLN A 373 9.78 -1.13 4.80
CA GLN A 373 10.87 -2.09 4.76
C GLN A 373 12.11 -1.49 5.45
N ARG A 374 12.46 -2.03 6.62
CA ARG A 374 13.69 -1.72 7.33
C ARG A 374 14.62 -2.92 7.21
N GLU A 375 15.90 -2.68 6.97
CA GLU A 375 16.90 -3.74 7.06
C GLU A 375 16.89 -4.31 8.48
N PRO A 376 16.95 -5.65 8.64
CA PRO A 376 16.95 -6.27 9.94
C PRO A 376 18.10 -5.71 10.78
N VAL A 377 17.76 -5.16 11.95
CA VAL A 377 18.78 -4.73 12.91
C VAL A 377 19.50 -6.00 13.38
N PRO A 378 20.83 -6.13 13.22
CA PRO A 378 21.53 -7.31 13.67
C PRO A 378 21.31 -7.48 15.18
N SER A 379 20.83 -8.66 15.58
CA SER A 379 20.76 -9.06 16.98
C SER A 379 22.16 -8.95 17.59
N ARG A 380 22.25 -8.29 18.75
CA ARG A 380 23.50 -8.16 19.51
C ARG A 380 23.75 -9.39 20.35
#